data_AF-A0A7J0CFW9-F1
#
_entry.id   AF-A0A7J0CFW9-F1
#
_cell.length_a   1.000
_cell.length_b   1.000
_cell.length_c   1.000
_cell.angle_alpha   90.00
_cell.angle_beta   90.00
_cell.angle_gamma   90.00
#
_symmetry.space_group_name_H-M   'P 1'
#
loop_
_entity.id
_entity.type
_entity.pdbx_description
1 polymer ?
#
loop_
_entity_poly.entity_id
_entity_poly.type
_entity_poly.pdbx_seq_one_letter_code
_entity_poly.pdbx_strand_id
1 'polypeptide(L)'
;MEIVFEDAELARVCNSGPARRDRFGHEGSTTLLRRLGQMSAAYQLADLRHIAAARLRPAANGDCFTRLVSLGTHGDLVVRPRDDPPATLDDGTLDEHAVRAVIVTAIHCP
;
A
#
# COMPACT_ATOMS: atom_id res chain seq x y z
N MET A 1 -6.20 3.18 9.20
CA MET A 1 -6.10 3.98 7.96
C MET A 1 -7.04 3.34 6.97
N GLU A 2 -7.80 4.14 6.22
CA GLU A 2 -8.72 3.59 5.21
C GLU A 2 -7.92 3.10 3.99
N ILE A 3 -8.29 1.94 3.45
CA ILE A 3 -7.69 1.36 2.25
C ILE A 3 -8.81 1.18 1.23
N VAL A 4 -8.67 1.85 0.10
CA VAL A 4 -9.52 1.66 -1.07
C VAL A 4 -8.70 1.06 -2.22
N PHE A 5 -9.37 0.53 -3.24
CA PHE A 5 -8.73 -0.12 -4.38
C PHE A 5 -9.14 0.59 -5.66
N GLU A 6 -8.18 0.77 -6.57
CA GLU A 6 -8.41 1.43 -7.87
C GLU A 6 -9.49 0.74 -8.69
N ASP A 7 -9.50 -0.60 -8.67
CA ASP A 7 -10.45 -1.40 -9.43
C ASP A 7 -10.98 -2.62 -8.65
N ALA A 8 -12.04 -3.22 -9.21
CA ALA A 8 -12.71 -4.36 -8.61
C ALA A 8 -11.85 -5.63 -8.61
N GLU A 9 -10.89 -5.77 -9.53
CA GLU A 9 -9.99 -6.92 -9.57
C GLU A 9 -8.99 -6.86 -8.41
N LEU A 10 -8.36 -5.71 -8.18
CA LEU A 10 -7.50 -5.45 -7.05
C LEU A 10 -8.25 -5.62 -5.73
N ALA A 11 -9.48 -5.11 -5.64
CA ALA A 11 -10.32 -5.33 -4.48
C ALA A 11 -10.59 -6.83 -4.26
N ARG A 12 -10.91 -7.59 -5.31
CA ARG A 12 -11.13 -9.03 -5.23
C ARG A 12 -9.88 -9.75 -4.78
N VAL A 13 -8.73 -9.47 -5.39
CA VAL A 13 -7.45 -10.07 -5.04
C VAL A 13 -7.13 -9.76 -3.59
N CYS A 14 -7.21 -8.51 -3.14
CA CYS A 14 -6.84 -8.14 -1.78
C CYS A 14 -7.81 -8.68 -0.71
N ASN A 15 -9.11 -8.81 -1.01
CA ASN A 15 -10.13 -9.22 -0.03
C ASN A 15 -10.47 -10.72 -0.04
N SER A 16 -10.29 -11.43 -1.16
CA SER A 16 -10.63 -12.85 -1.27
C SER A 16 -9.44 -13.78 -0.99
N GLY A 17 -9.57 -14.63 0.03
CA GLY A 17 -8.56 -15.63 0.39
C GLY A 17 -8.17 -16.58 -0.75
N PRO A 18 -9.13 -17.20 -1.46
CA PRO A 18 -8.86 -17.98 -2.67
C PRO A 18 -8.09 -17.18 -3.73
N ALA A 19 -8.57 -15.98 -4.11
CA ALA A 19 -7.93 -15.18 -5.15
C ALA A 19 -6.49 -14.76 -4.78
N ARG A 20 -6.23 -14.43 -3.50
CA ARG A 20 -4.86 -14.17 -3.02
C ARG A 20 -3.96 -15.40 -3.19
N ARG A 21 -4.47 -16.58 -2.83
CA ARG A 21 -3.69 -17.83 -2.93
C ARG A 21 -3.42 -18.21 -4.37
N ASP A 22 -4.39 -18.03 -5.26
CA ASP A 22 -4.23 -18.32 -6.69
C ASP A 22 -3.17 -17.42 -7.32
N ARG A 23 -3.09 -16.15 -6.92
CA ARG A 23 -2.14 -15.18 -7.47
C ARG A 23 -0.74 -15.25 -6.85
N PHE A 24 -0.64 -15.47 -5.53
CA PHE A 24 0.63 -15.34 -4.79
C PHE A 24 1.08 -16.62 -4.07
N GLY A 25 0.35 -17.72 -4.21
CA GLY A 25 0.56 -18.92 -3.40
C GLY A 25 0.18 -18.72 -1.92
N HIS A 26 0.43 -19.74 -1.11
CA HIS A 26 0.05 -19.73 0.31
C HIS A 26 0.81 -18.66 1.13
N GLU A 27 2.13 -18.58 0.96
CA GLU A 27 2.99 -17.64 1.69
C GLU A 27 2.73 -16.19 1.28
N GLY A 28 2.62 -15.93 -0.01
CA GLY A 28 2.35 -14.59 -0.52
C GLY A 28 0.94 -14.11 -0.15
N SER A 29 -0.06 -15.00 -0.16
CA SER A 29 -1.41 -14.70 0.33
C SER A 29 -1.41 -14.28 1.80
N THR A 30 -0.67 -15.01 2.64
CA THR A 30 -0.54 -14.71 4.07
C THR A 30 0.20 -13.39 4.29
N THR A 31 1.26 -13.14 3.53
CA THR A 31 2.04 -11.90 3.61
C THR A 31 1.24 -10.69 3.19
N LEU A 32 0.49 -10.79 2.09
CA LEU A 32 -0.42 -9.74 1.62
C LEU A 32 -1.50 -9.43 2.66
N LEU A 33 -2.18 -10.46 3.18
CA LEU A 33 -3.21 -10.28 4.21
C LEU A 33 -2.64 -9.60 5.46
N ARG A 34 -1.48 -10.07 5.94
CA ARG A 34 -0.80 -9.46 7.08
C ARG A 34 -0.47 -7.99 6.82
N ARG A 35 0.03 -7.65 5.63
CA ARG A 35 0.37 -6.27 5.30
C ARG A 35 -0.86 -5.36 5.26
N LEU A 36 -1.94 -5.82 4.63
CA LEU A 36 -3.20 -5.07 4.58
C LEU A 36 -3.77 -4.85 5.99
N GLY A 37 -3.69 -5.85 6.88
CA GLY A 37 -4.10 -5.70 8.29
C GLY A 37 -3.24 -4.71 9.06
N GLN A 38 -1.93 -4.69 8.83
CA GLN A 38 -1.04 -3.69 9.42
C GLN A 38 -1.35 -2.27 8.92
N MET A 39 -1.65 -2.12 7.63
CA MET A 39 -2.04 -0.85 7.04
C MET A 39 -3.39 -0.36 7.59
N SER A 40 -4.37 -1.25 7.76
CA SER A 40 -5.68 -0.85 8.30
C SER A 40 -5.57 -0.43 9.77
N ALA A 41 -4.68 -1.06 10.54
CA ALA A 41 -4.42 -0.74 11.94
C ALA A 41 -3.60 0.55 12.16
N ALA A 42 -2.81 0.98 11.18
CA ALA A 42 -2.06 2.24 11.25
C ALA A 42 -3.01 3.45 11.33
N TYR A 43 -2.65 4.52 12.04
CA TYR A 43 -3.47 5.73 12.05
C TYR A 43 -3.22 6.59 10.81
N GLN A 44 -1.95 6.66 10.40
CA GLN A 44 -1.47 7.48 9.28
C GLN A 44 -0.43 6.74 8.45
N LEU A 45 -0.19 7.20 7.21
CA LEU A 45 0.76 6.55 6.31
C LEU A 45 2.19 6.51 6.88
N ALA A 46 2.60 7.58 7.58
CA ALA A 46 3.91 7.65 8.21
C ALA A 46 4.16 6.53 9.23
N ASP A 47 3.11 5.97 9.86
CA ASP A 47 3.26 4.90 10.85
C ASP A 47 3.82 3.62 10.23
N LEU A 48 3.63 3.42 8.92
CA LEU A 48 4.19 2.26 8.21
C LEU A 48 5.72 2.26 8.18
N ARG A 49 6.36 3.42 8.38
CA ARG A 49 7.83 3.51 8.50
C ARG A 49 8.36 2.78 9.73
N HIS A 50 7.55 2.65 10.79
CA HIS A 50 7.92 1.90 11.99
C HIS A 50 7.82 0.39 11.80
N ILE A 51 7.16 -0.06 10.74
CA ILE A 51 7.05 -1.49 10.42
C ILE A 51 8.21 -1.85 9.49
N ALA A 52 9.31 -2.36 10.05
CA ALA A 52 10.53 -2.69 9.29
C ALA A 52 10.27 -3.58 8.06
N ALA A 53 9.31 -4.50 8.17
CA ALA A 53 8.93 -5.37 7.06
C ALA A 53 8.21 -4.62 5.92
N ALA A 54 7.52 -3.50 6.21
CA ALA A 54 6.74 -2.74 5.24
C ALA A 54 7.61 -1.93 4.27
N ARG A 55 8.82 -1.54 4.70
CA ARG A 55 9.78 -0.78 3.87
C ARG A 55 9.09 0.27 3.00
N LEU A 56 8.36 1.19 3.63
CA LEU A 56 7.67 2.26 2.92
C LEU A 56 8.69 3.08 2.13
N ARG A 57 8.55 3.13 0.80
CA ARG A 57 9.50 3.78 -0.11
C ARG A 57 8.77 4.64 -1.14
N PRO A 58 9.37 5.73 -1.64
CA PRO A 58 8.86 6.40 -2.83
C PRO A 58 8.98 5.50 -4.06
N ALA A 59 8.08 5.65 -5.03
CA ALA A 59 8.22 5.00 -6.32
C ALA A 59 9.35 5.65 -7.14
N ALA A 60 10.10 4.85 -7.89
CA ALA A 60 11.24 5.33 -8.69
C ALA A 60 10.83 6.04 -9.99
N ASN A 61 9.54 6.16 -10.28
CA ASN A 61 8.99 6.74 -11.50
C ASN A 61 8.91 8.28 -11.48
N GLY A 62 9.41 8.93 -10.42
CA GLY A 62 9.38 10.38 -10.27
C GLY A 62 8.06 10.95 -9.75
N ASP A 63 7.06 10.10 -9.45
CA ASP A 63 5.82 10.55 -8.78
C ASP A 63 6.05 10.72 -7.28
N CYS A 64 6.01 11.97 -6.81
CA CYS A 64 6.23 12.33 -5.42
C CYS A 64 5.10 11.87 -4.47
N PHE A 65 3.94 11.46 -5.00
CA PHE A 65 2.78 11.00 -4.22
C PHE A 65 2.64 9.49 -4.17
N THR A 66 3.27 8.77 -5.09
CA THR A 66 3.22 7.30 -5.09
C THR A 66 4.20 6.72 -4.06
N ARG A 67 3.73 5.74 -3.31
CA ARG A 67 4.50 4.98 -2.33
C ARG A 67 4.41 3.48 -2.62
N LEU A 68 5.48 2.78 -2.24
CA LEU A 68 5.60 1.33 -2.32
C LEU A 68 5.62 0.76 -0.91
N VAL A 69 4.79 -0.25 -0.67
CA VAL A 69 4.73 -0.99 0.58
C VAL A 69 5.10 -2.45 0.31
N SER A 70 6.20 -2.90 0.91
CA SER A 70 6.78 -4.21 0.62
C SER A 70 5.98 -5.38 1.15
N LEU A 71 5.85 -6.38 0.27
CA LEU A 71 5.38 -7.74 0.53
C LEU A 71 6.57 -8.72 0.63
N GLY A 72 7.79 -8.23 0.85
CA GLY A 72 8.99 -9.04 0.91
C GLY A 72 9.40 -9.58 -0.46
N THR A 73 9.66 -10.89 -0.54
CA THR A 73 10.00 -11.58 -1.79
C THR A 73 8.81 -11.72 -2.74
N HIS A 74 7.60 -11.35 -2.31
CA HIS A 74 6.38 -11.44 -3.12
C HIS A 74 6.03 -10.13 -3.84
N GLY A 75 6.89 -9.10 -3.74
CA GLY A 75 6.75 -7.85 -4.46
C GLY A 75 6.38 -6.65 -3.59
N ASP A 76 5.69 -5.67 -4.17
CA ASP A 76 5.32 -4.40 -3.53
C ASP A 76 3.86 -4.00 -3.86
N LEU A 77 3.15 -3.47 -2.88
CA LEU A 77 1.89 -2.74 -3.09
C LEU A 77 2.22 -1.31 -3.53
N VAL A 78 1.57 -0.86 -4.59
CA VAL A 78 1.63 0.53 -5.04
C VAL A 78 0.45 1.27 -4.43
N VAL A 79 0.73 2.33 -3.67
CA VAL A 79 -0.29 3.11 -2.97
C VAL A 79 -0.15 4.59 -3.23
N ARG A 80 -1.28 5.30 -3.25
CA ARG A 80 -1.36 6.75 -3.35
C ARG A 80 -2.32 7.28 -2.29
N PRO A 81 -2.19 8.53 -1.82
CA PRO A 81 -3.22 9.16 -1.00
C PRO A 81 -4.56 9.13 -1.72
N ARG A 82 -5.65 8.98 -0.96
CA ARG A 82 -7.00 9.06 -1.51
C ARG A 82 -7.42 10.50 -1.82
N ASP A 83 -7.01 11.44 -0.98
CA ASP A 83 -7.40 12.84 -1.10
C ASP A 83 -6.76 13.48 -2.35
N ASP A 84 -7.56 14.25 -3.08
CA ASP A 84 -7.15 14.99 -4.28
C ASP A 84 -7.58 16.47 -4.16
N PRO A 85 -6.64 17.42 -3.98
CA PRO A 85 -5.20 17.19 -3.89
C PRO A 85 -4.77 16.57 -2.55
N PRO A 86 -3.69 15.77 -2.53
CA PRO A 86 -3.14 15.25 -1.28
C PRO A 86 -2.51 16.37 -0.45
N ALA A 87 -2.44 16.18 0.87
CA ALA A 87 -1.71 17.07 1.75
C ALA A 87 -0.21 17.04 1.45
N THR A 88 0.40 18.21 1.32
CA THR A 88 1.83 18.35 0.99
C THR A 88 2.57 19.16 2.04
N LEU A 89 3.87 18.89 2.18
CA LEU A 89 4.81 19.74 2.91
C LEU A 89 5.14 21.01 2.10
N ASP A 90 5.86 21.94 2.73
CA ASP A 90 6.27 23.21 2.12
C ASP A 90 7.14 23.03 0.87
N ASP A 91 7.83 21.89 0.74
CA ASP A 91 8.64 21.52 -0.41
C ASP A 91 7.84 20.86 -1.56
N GLY A 92 6.52 20.73 -1.40
CA GLY A 92 5.62 20.09 -2.36
C GLY A 92 5.64 18.56 -2.35
N THR A 93 6.36 17.95 -1.41
CA THR A 93 6.33 16.48 -1.22
C THR A 93 5.12 16.05 -0.40
N LEU A 94 4.74 14.79 -0.52
CA LEU A 94 3.62 14.23 0.24
C LEU A 94 3.84 14.31 1.75
N ASP A 95 2.89 14.94 2.46
CA ASP A 95 2.83 14.85 3.92
C ASP A 95 2.20 13.53 4.37
N GLU A 96 3.05 12.53 4.59
CA GLU A 96 2.63 11.20 5.05
C GLU A 96 2.01 11.20 6.45
N HIS A 97 2.21 12.26 7.26
CA HIS A 97 1.57 12.42 8.57
C HIS A 97 0.14 12.94 8.46
N ALA A 98 -0.25 13.51 7.32
CA ALA A 98 -1.62 13.93 7.06
C ALA A 98 -2.46 12.84 6.35
N VAL A 99 -1.82 11.87 5.69
CA VAL A 99 -2.54 10.81 4.96
C VAL A 99 -3.26 9.86 5.92
N ARG A 100 -4.60 9.82 5.84
CA ARG A 100 -5.49 8.93 6.62
C ARG A 100 -6.20 7.86 5.76
N ALA A 101 -6.12 7.99 4.44
CA ALA A 101 -6.70 7.07 3.48
C ALA A 101 -5.78 6.91 2.27
N VAL A 102 -5.66 5.68 1.76
CA VAL A 102 -4.85 5.36 0.57
C VAL A 102 -5.63 4.53 -0.44
N ILE A 103 -5.32 4.74 -1.71
CA ILE A 103 -5.75 3.91 -2.83
C ILE A 103 -4.62 2.93 -3.16
N VAL A 104 -4.90 1.64 -3.16
CA VAL A 104 -4.01 0.62 -3.74
C VAL A 104 -4.26 0.59 -5.24
N THR A 105 -3.26 1.00 -6.02
CA THR A 105 -3.35 1.17 -7.48
C THR A 105 -2.80 0.00 -8.26
N ALA A 106 -1.89 -0.78 -7.66
CA ALA A 106 -1.34 -1.97 -8.28
C ALA A 106 -0.66 -2.87 -7.24
N ILE A 107 -0.36 -4.10 -7.65
CA ILE A 107 0.57 -5.00 -6.96
C ILE A 107 1.66 -5.38 -7.95
N HIS A 108 2.88 -4.92 -7.69
CA HIS A 108 4.05 -5.30 -8.48
C HIS A 108 4.56 -6.64 -7.98
N CYS A 109 4.49 -7.67 -8.82
CA CYS A 109 5.15 -8.95 -8.58
C CYS A 109 6.63 -8.87 -9.01
N PRO A 110 7.52 -9.70 -8.43
CA PRO A 110 8.90 -9.82 -8.87
C PRO A 110 9.03 -10.27 -10.33
#